data_AF-A0A6A6L0S6-F1
#
_entry.id   AF-A0A6A6L0S6-F1
#
_cell.length_a   1.000
_cell.length_b   1.000
_cell.length_c   1.000
_cell.angle_alpha   90.00
_cell.angle_beta   90.00
_cell.angle_gamma   90.00
#
_symmetry.space_group_name_H-M   'P 1'
#
loop_
_entity.id
_entity.type
_entity.pdbx_description
1 polymer ?
#
loop_
_entity_poly.entity_id
_entity_poly.type
_entity_poly.pdbx_seq_one_letter_code
_entity_poly.pdbx_strand_id
1 'polypeptide(L)'
;MSKSTKHEACNWLQHFTVMTAMEGQNKTCLALVADETAAVHFQFWGDECDAFEPGDIIHLINGIFSYNRNNLVLRAGKRGTIEKVGEFTMAFVETPNMSEIRWAPDPSNSKKYVQEAVISTHSRIFPPLA
;
A
#
# COMPACT_ATOMS: atom_id res chain seq x y z
N MET A 1 -14.99 -15.49 -5.85
CA MET A 1 -14.11 -15.37 -7.04
C MET A 1 -13.44 -14.00 -7.02
N SER A 2 -12.22 -13.93 -6.48
CA SER A 2 -11.42 -12.68 -6.51
C SER A 2 -10.85 -12.51 -7.91
N LYS A 3 -11.26 -11.46 -8.63
CA LYS A 3 -10.68 -11.09 -9.92
C LYS A 3 -9.50 -10.17 -9.65
N SER A 4 -8.31 -10.76 -9.68
CA SER A 4 -7.04 -10.04 -9.73
C SER A 4 -6.89 -9.40 -11.11
N THR A 5 -6.87 -8.07 -11.15
CA THR A 5 -6.48 -7.30 -12.33
C THR A 5 -4.94 -7.25 -12.33
N LYS A 6 -4.32 -7.79 -13.38
CA LYS A 6 -2.86 -7.69 -13.58
C LYS A 6 -2.55 -6.28 -14.07
N HIS A 7 -1.78 -5.53 -13.30
CA HIS A 7 -1.04 -4.37 -13.78
C HIS A 7 0.45 -4.64 -13.53
N GLU A 8 1.27 -4.39 -14.56
CA GLU A 8 2.72 -4.51 -14.54
C GLU A 8 3.35 -3.56 -13.51
N ALA A 9 4.54 -3.95 -13.07
CA ALA A 9 5.31 -3.41 -11.94
C ALA A 9 5.23 -1.88 -11.77
N CYS A 10 4.63 -1.44 -10.66
CA CYS A 10 4.77 -0.09 -10.16
C CYS A 10 5.91 -0.07 -9.14
N ASN A 11 6.87 0.81 -9.35
CA ASN A 11 7.99 1.09 -8.45
C ASN A 11 7.51 2.09 -7.38
N TRP A 12 7.45 1.70 -6.11
CA TRP A 12 6.90 2.53 -5.04
C TRP A 12 7.98 2.92 -3.99
N LEU A 13 8.23 4.21 -3.79
CA LEU A 13 8.75 4.92 -2.60
C LEU A 13 8.23 6.37 -2.60
N GLN A 14 7.97 7.09 -1.49
CA GLN A 14 8.75 7.24 -0.26
C GLN A 14 7.90 7.85 0.88
N HIS A 15 7.83 7.21 2.06
CA HIS A 15 7.73 7.77 3.44
C HIS A 15 7.34 6.61 4.38
N PHE A 16 8.09 6.34 5.45
CA PHE A 16 7.84 5.16 6.29
C PHE A 16 7.82 5.52 7.77
N THR A 17 6.73 5.15 8.43
CA THR A 17 6.77 4.71 9.83
C THR A 17 6.31 3.26 9.81
N VAL A 18 6.92 2.39 10.61
CA VAL A 18 6.36 1.05 10.83
C VAL A 18 5.38 1.14 11.98
N MET A 19 4.11 0.85 11.72
CA MET A 19 3.25 0.41 12.81
C MET A 19 3.23 -1.11 12.82
N THR A 20 3.99 -1.70 13.73
CA THR A 20 3.98 -3.14 13.96
C THR A 20 2.79 -3.50 14.83
N ALA A 21 1.90 -4.33 14.32
CA ALA A 21 0.83 -4.95 15.08
C ALA A 21 1.11 -6.44 15.21
N MET A 22 1.13 -6.93 16.45
CA MET A 22 1.16 -8.36 16.75
C MET A 22 -0.26 -8.82 17.04
N GLU A 23 -0.80 -9.73 16.22
CA GLU A 23 -2.07 -10.40 16.48
C GLU A 23 -1.81 -11.91 16.59
N GLY A 24 -1.67 -12.39 17.84
CA GLY A 24 -1.22 -13.75 18.12
C GLY A 24 0.27 -13.95 17.82
N GLN A 25 0.62 -14.99 17.07
CA GLN A 25 2.01 -15.26 16.63
C GLN A 25 2.36 -14.61 15.27
N ASN A 26 1.41 -14.00 14.58
CA ASN A 26 1.65 -13.41 13.26
C ASN A 26 2.05 -11.94 13.42
N LYS A 27 3.31 -11.66 13.11
CA LYS A 27 3.83 -10.29 13.00
C LYS A 27 3.31 -9.67 11.71
N THR A 28 2.67 -8.51 11.83
CA THR A 28 2.31 -7.67 10.70
C THR A 28 2.83 -6.28 10.94
N CYS A 29 3.12 -5.57 9.87
CA CYS A 29 3.43 -4.18 9.97
C CYS A 29 2.94 -3.43 8.74
N LEU A 30 2.61 -2.17 8.98
CA LEU A 30 2.11 -1.27 7.96
C LEU A 30 3.20 -0.25 7.61
N ALA A 31 3.30 0.06 6.33
CA ALA A 31 4.12 1.12 5.78
C ALA A 31 3.28 2.02 4.89
N LEU A 32 3.73 3.25 4.66
CA LEU A 32 3.26 4.07 3.55
C LEU A 32 4.24 3.87 2.38
N VAL A 33 3.71 3.60 1.21
CA VAL A 33 4.48 3.55 -0.03
C VAL A 33 3.83 4.50 -1.03
N ALA A 34 4.62 5.10 -1.91
CA ALA A 34 4.13 6.08 -2.86
C ALA A 34 4.88 5.98 -4.19
N ASP A 35 4.34 6.53 -5.26
CA ASP A 35 5.07 6.76 -6.50
C ASP A 35 4.64 8.13 -7.05
N GLU A 36 4.99 8.47 -8.28
CA GLU A 36 4.59 9.74 -8.90
C GLU A 36 3.07 9.90 -9.07
N THR A 37 2.29 8.83 -8.89
CA THR A 37 0.85 8.79 -9.13
C THR A 37 0.01 8.85 -7.85
N ALA A 38 0.41 8.13 -6.80
CA ALA A 38 -0.37 8.01 -5.58
C ALA A 38 0.45 7.46 -4.41
N ALA A 39 -0.13 7.52 -3.21
CA ALA A 39 0.34 6.81 -2.03
C ALA A 39 -0.66 5.71 -1.60
N VAL A 40 -0.18 4.68 -0.92
CA VAL A 40 -1.00 3.62 -0.34
C VAL A 40 -0.33 2.97 0.86
N HIS A 41 -1.13 2.46 1.80
CA HIS A 41 -0.62 1.61 2.86
C HIS A 41 -0.22 0.24 2.31
N PHE A 42 1.01 -0.15 2.58
CA PHE A 42 1.53 -1.48 2.30
C PHE A 42 1.57 -2.31 3.58
N GLN A 43 1.04 -3.53 3.56
CA GLN A 43 1.07 -4.45 4.69
C GLN A 43 2.06 -5.60 4.44
N PHE A 44 3.10 -5.63 5.27
CA PHE A 44 4.12 -6.70 5.31
C PHE A 44 3.78 -7.75 6.37
N TRP A 45 4.41 -8.93 6.23
CA TRP A 45 4.18 -10.09 7.10
C TRP A 45 5.47 -10.74 7.57
N GLY A 46 5.48 -11.18 8.83
CA GLY A 46 6.58 -11.97 9.39
C GLY A 46 7.92 -11.24 9.27
N ASP A 47 8.89 -11.90 8.64
CA ASP A 47 10.26 -11.42 8.47
C ASP A 47 10.36 -10.22 7.51
N GLU A 48 9.38 -10.03 6.62
CA GLU A 48 9.32 -8.84 5.74
C GLU A 48 9.29 -7.54 6.56
N CYS A 49 8.74 -7.58 7.77
CA CYS A 49 8.67 -6.42 8.64
C CYS A 49 10.02 -5.93 9.16
N ASP A 50 11.06 -6.76 9.10
CA ASP A 50 12.42 -6.41 9.49
C ASP A 50 13.35 -6.30 8.27
N ALA A 51 12.84 -6.60 7.07
CA ALA A 51 13.66 -6.67 5.85
C ALA A 51 13.78 -5.34 5.11
N PHE A 52 12.94 -4.34 5.43
CA PHE A 52 12.85 -3.07 4.72
C PHE A 52 12.89 -1.88 5.67
N GLU A 53 13.56 -0.82 5.23
CA GLU A 53 13.77 0.42 5.96
C GLU A 53 13.13 1.64 5.25
N PRO A 54 12.87 2.75 5.96
CA PRO A 54 12.49 4.00 5.31
C PRO A 54 13.46 4.39 4.19
N GLY A 55 12.94 4.64 2.99
CA GLY A 55 13.75 5.07 1.85
C GLY A 55 14.24 3.94 0.93
N ASP A 56 13.86 2.68 1.22
CA ASP A 56 14.12 1.52 0.36
C ASP A 56 13.23 1.46 -0.87
N ILE A 57 13.81 1.42 -2.07
CA ILE A 57 13.02 1.26 -3.30
C ILE A 57 12.64 -0.20 -3.39
N ILE A 58 11.34 -0.50 -3.31
CA ILE A 58 10.83 -1.86 -3.42
C ILE A 58 10.19 -2.10 -4.77
N HIS A 59 10.48 -3.27 -5.34
CA HIS A 59 9.81 -3.81 -6.50
C HIS A 59 8.82 -4.89 -6.06
N LEU A 60 7.54 -4.63 -6.29
CA LEU A 60 6.45 -5.56 -5.99
C LEU A 60 6.00 -6.28 -7.26
N ILE A 61 6.07 -7.61 -7.27
CA ILE A 61 5.50 -8.45 -8.32
C ILE A 61 4.28 -9.19 -7.78
N ASN A 62 3.22 -9.31 -8.59
CA ASN A 62 1.95 -9.96 -8.22
C ASN A 62 1.35 -9.43 -6.90
N GLY A 63 1.38 -8.11 -6.72
CA GLY A 63 0.70 -7.42 -5.64
C GLY A 63 -0.82 -7.54 -5.72
N ILE A 64 -1.48 -7.41 -4.58
CA ILE A 64 -2.94 -7.36 -4.48
C ILE A 64 -3.38 -6.26 -3.51
N PHE A 65 -4.52 -5.65 -3.82
CA PHE A 65 -5.24 -4.82 -2.87
C PHE A 65 -6.22 -5.67 -2.05
N SER A 66 -6.39 -5.32 -0.78
CA SER A 66 -7.42 -5.90 0.08
C SER A 66 -7.83 -4.92 1.17
N TYR A 67 -8.92 -5.21 1.88
CA TYR A 67 -9.33 -4.39 3.02
C TYR A 67 -8.81 -4.97 4.33
N ASN A 68 -8.18 -4.14 5.13
CA ASN A 68 -7.87 -4.40 6.53
C ASN A 68 -8.62 -3.36 7.39
N ARG A 69 -9.58 -3.82 8.21
CA ARG A 69 -10.42 -2.97 9.08
C ARG A 69 -10.95 -1.70 8.38
N ASN A 70 -11.48 -1.88 7.16
CA ASN A 70 -12.03 -0.85 6.25
C ASN A 70 -11.01 0.06 5.53
N ASN A 71 -9.70 -0.08 5.75
CA ASN A 71 -8.70 0.61 4.95
C ASN A 71 -8.24 -0.29 3.80
N LEU A 72 -8.15 0.29 2.60
CA LEU A 72 -7.54 -0.40 1.46
C LEU A 72 -6.03 -0.52 1.71
N VAL A 73 -5.47 -1.72 1.61
CA VAL A 73 -4.03 -1.96 1.76
C VAL A 73 -3.49 -2.74 0.57
N LEU A 74 -2.28 -2.41 0.15
CA LEU A 74 -1.47 -3.15 -0.81
C LEU A 74 -0.64 -4.21 -0.07
N ARG A 75 -0.42 -5.36 -0.69
CA ARG A 75 0.46 -6.42 -0.16
C ARG A 75 0.91 -7.35 -1.27
N ALA A 76 1.95 -8.15 -1.00
CA ALA A 76 2.27 -9.30 -1.83
C ALA A 76 1.10 -10.30 -1.88
N GLY A 77 0.74 -10.75 -3.09
CA GLY A 77 -0.22 -11.84 -3.27
C GLY A 77 0.40 -13.20 -2.92
N LYS A 78 -0.38 -14.28 -3.05
CA LYS A 78 0.09 -15.65 -2.75
C LYS A 78 1.36 -16.07 -3.53
N ARG A 79 1.57 -15.49 -4.72
CA ARG A 79 2.76 -15.69 -5.57
C ARG A 79 3.51 -14.36 -5.78
N GLY A 80 3.31 -13.43 -4.86
CA GLY A 80 3.95 -12.13 -4.90
C GLY A 80 5.33 -12.17 -4.28
N THR A 81 6.18 -11.28 -4.76
CA THR A 81 7.53 -11.07 -4.24
C THR A 81 7.74 -9.58 -4.04
N ILE A 82 8.58 -9.26 -3.06
CA ILE A 82 9.00 -7.89 -2.75
C ILE A 82 10.52 -7.93 -2.68
N GLU A 83 11.18 -7.09 -3.46
CA GLU A 83 12.64 -7.02 -3.50
C GLU A 83 13.08 -5.57 -3.35
N LYS A 84 14.11 -5.33 -2.52
CA LYS A 84 14.80 -4.04 -2.49
C LYS A 84 15.62 -3.90 -3.77
N VAL A 85 15.37 -2.87 -4.54
CA VAL A 85 16.04 -2.60 -5.83
C VAL A 85 16.88 -1.32 -5.81
N GLY A 86 16.86 -0.56 -4.71
CA GLY A 86 17.67 0.63 -4.56
C GLY A 86 17.36 1.41 -3.28
N GLU A 87 17.91 2.61 -3.21
CA GLU A 87 17.71 3.55 -2.10
C GLU A 87 17.68 4.98 -2.65
N PHE A 88 16.79 5.80 -2.11
CA PHE A 88 16.86 7.27 -2.12
C PHE A 88 17.11 7.96 -3.49
N THR A 89 16.23 7.80 -4.49
CA THR A 89 16.30 8.61 -5.75
C THR A 89 15.00 8.63 -6.60
N MET A 90 13.82 8.32 -6.04
CA MET A 90 12.58 8.24 -6.83
C MET A 90 11.60 9.36 -6.50
N ALA A 91 10.99 9.98 -7.52
CA ALA A 91 9.96 10.99 -7.35
C ALA A 91 8.64 10.36 -6.90
N PHE A 92 7.91 11.05 -6.01
CA PHE A 92 6.67 10.55 -5.46
C PHE A 92 5.71 11.65 -5.04
N VAL A 93 4.44 11.28 -4.87
CA VAL A 93 3.39 12.13 -4.30
C VAL A 93 2.74 11.44 -3.10
N GLU A 94 2.45 12.20 -2.05
CA GLU A 94 1.72 11.67 -0.89
C GLU A 94 0.20 11.63 -1.11
N THR A 95 -0.28 12.36 -2.11
CA THR A 95 -1.70 12.53 -2.41
C THR A 95 -1.96 12.31 -3.91
N PRO A 96 -3.01 11.56 -4.29
CA PRO A 96 -4.00 10.94 -3.41
C PRO A 96 -3.44 9.74 -2.63
N ASN A 97 -3.91 9.54 -1.40
CA ASN A 97 -3.65 8.32 -0.65
C ASN A 97 -4.81 7.34 -0.82
N MET A 98 -4.56 6.24 -1.52
CA MET A 98 -5.54 5.21 -1.88
C MET A 98 -6.14 4.50 -0.67
N SER A 99 -5.42 4.45 0.46
CA SER A 99 -5.88 3.90 1.73
C SER A 99 -6.80 4.83 2.50
N GLU A 100 -6.79 6.12 2.17
CA GLU A 100 -7.64 7.16 2.75
C GLU A 100 -8.80 7.53 1.80
N ILE A 101 -9.12 6.67 0.84
CA ILE A 101 -10.27 6.81 -0.07
C ILE A 101 -11.32 5.74 0.26
N ARG A 102 -12.58 6.16 0.36
CA ARG A 102 -13.72 5.24 0.36
C ARG A 102 -14.05 4.87 -1.08
N TRP A 103 -13.88 3.59 -1.40
CA TRP A 103 -14.23 3.02 -2.70
C TRP A 103 -15.59 2.33 -2.63
N ALA A 104 -16.46 2.59 -3.59
CA ALA A 104 -17.76 1.94 -3.72
C ALA A 104 -17.90 1.25 -5.08
N PRO A 105 -18.71 0.18 -5.19
CA PRO A 105 -19.05 -0.39 -6.50
C PRO A 105 -19.65 0.67 -7.41
N ASP A 106 -19.22 0.70 -8.67
CA ASP A 106 -19.77 1.60 -9.68
C ASP A 106 -21.26 1.27 -9.91
N PRO A 107 -22.18 2.25 -9.77
CA PRO A 107 -23.61 2.03 -10.00
C PRO A 107 -23.92 1.52 -11.41
N SER A 108 -23.10 1.88 -12.40
CA SER A 108 -23.25 1.46 -13.79
C SER A 108 -22.60 0.09 -14.09
N ASN A 109 -21.62 -0.33 -13.28
CA ASN A 109 -20.92 -1.59 -13.45
C ASN A 109 -20.32 -2.10 -12.14
N SER A 110 -21.05 -2.98 -11.45
CA SER A 110 -20.65 -3.55 -10.15
C SER A 110 -19.31 -4.31 -10.13
N LYS A 111 -18.68 -4.56 -11.28
CA LYS A 111 -17.32 -5.13 -11.37
C LYS A 111 -16.21 -4.08 -11.23
N LYS A 112 -16.55 -2.80 -11.28
CA LYS A 112 -15.64 -1.68 -11.11
C LYS A 112 -15.91 -1.00 -9.76
N TYR A 113 -14.88 -0.37 -9.24
CA TYR A 113 -14.99 0.48 -8.06
C TYR A 113 -14.70 1.92 -8.49
N VAL A 114 -15.41 2.85 -7.88
CA VAL A 114 -15.23 4.29 -8.06
C VAL A 114 -14.91 4.94 -6.72
N GLN A 115 -14.18 6.05 -6.78
CA GLN A 115 -13.92 6.88 -5.62
C GLN A 115 -15.24 7.54 -5.19
N GLU A 116 -15.72 7.18 -4.00
CA GLU A 116 -16.95 7.71 -3.44
C GLU A 116 -16.67 8.95 -2.57
N ALA A 117 -15.63 8.89 -1.74
CA ALA A 117 -15.22 9.99 -0.88
C ALA A 117 -13.73 9.92 -0.53
N VAL A 118 -13.08 11.08 -0.36
CA VAL A 118 -11.77 11.19 0.27
C VAL A 118 -11.97 11.29 1.78
N ILE A 119 -11.44 10.33 2.54
CA ILE A 119 -11.51 10.29 4.01
C ILE A 119 -10.49 11.28 4.61
N SER A 120 -9.28 11.32 4.03
CA SER A 120 -8.21 12.25 4.40
C SER A 120 -7.30 12.50 3.20
N THR A 121 -6.75 13.71 3.09
CA THR A 121 -5.79 14.03 2.02
C THR A 121 -4.43 13.39 2.25
N HIS A 122 -4.02 13.22 3.51
CA HIS A 122 -2.76 12.58 3.90
C HIS A 122 -3.03 11.38 4.80
N SER A 123 -2.02 10.53 5.01
CA SER A 123 -2.20 9.37 5.89
C SER A 123 -2.47 9.80 7.34
N ARG A 124 -3.53 9.27 7.93
CA ARG A 124 -3.83 9.48 9.37
C ARG A 124 -2.94 8.65 10.27
N ILE A 125 -2.34 7.60 9.73
CA ILE A 125 -1.41 6.70 10.42
C ILE A 125 0.03 7.23 10.32
N PHE A 126 0.37 7.77 9.16
CA PHE A 126 1.70 8.29 8.83
C PHE A 126 1.58 9.77 8.51
N PRO A 127 1.42 10.65 9.52
CA PRO A 127 1.27 12.07 9.27
C PRO A 127 2.54 12.63 8.61
N PRO A 128 2.42 13.61 7.69
CA PRO A 128 3.57 14.27 7.09
C PRO A 128 4.51 14.83 8.17
N LEU A 129 5.81 14.68 7.94
CA LEU A 129 6.82 15.32 8.80
C LEU A 129 6.74 16.84 8.57
N ALA A 130 6.55 17.60 9.65
CA ALA A 130 6.41 19.06 9.65
C ALA A 130 7.74 19.78 9.38
#